data_AF-A0A938B7H2-F1
#
_entry.id   AF-A0A938B7H2-F1
#
_cell.length_a   1.000
_cell.length_b   1.000
_cell.length_c   1.000
_cell.angle_alpha   90.00
_cell.angle_beta   90.00
_cell.angle_gamma   90.00
#
_symmetry.space_group_name_H-M   'P 1'
#
loop_
_entity.id
_entity.type
_entity.pdbx_description
1 polymer ?
#
loop_
_entity_poly.entity_id
_entity_poly.type
_entity_poly.pdbx_seq_one_letter_code
_entity_poly.pdbx_strand_id
1 'polypeptide(L)'
;MNNEWKVKHTKTFYQELARLPKRIRTRIEKIAFGDEISKDPFLGGRIKKLQGYDNFYKCRVGNYRVGLFINQNERVIEFRRAVHRREIYRRFP
;
A
#
# COMPACT_ATOMS: atom_id res chain seq x y z
N MET A 1 2.01 19.21 17.78
CA MET A 1 0.95 18.79 16.84
C MET A 1 1.43 17.52 16.16
N ASN A 2 0.77 16.38 16.36
CA ASN A 2 1.19 15.12 15.72
C ASN A 2 0.94 15.24 14.22
N ASN A 3 2.03 15.31 13.46
CA ASN A 3 2.00 15.56 12.02
C ASN A 3 2.05 14.24 11.23
N GLU A 4 1.41 13.19 11.74
CA GLU A 4 1.48 11.83 11.20
C GLU A 4 0.18 11.45 10.48
N TRP A 5 0.32 10.56 9.49
CA TRP A 5 -0.76 10.00 8.72
C TRP A 5 -1.36 8.78 9.43
N LYS A 6 -2.69 8.67 9.40
CA LYS A 6 -3.40 7.50 9.93
C LYS A 6 -3.29 6.34 8.95
N VAL A 7 -2.63 5.27 9.37
CA VAL A 7 -2.49 4.04 8.56
C VAL A 7 -3.61 3.06 8.89
N LYS A 8 -4.25 2.53 7.85
CA LYS A 8 -5.31 1.51 7.92
C LYS A 8 -4.98 0.35 6.99
N HIS A 9 -5.54 -0.82 7.30
CA HIS A 9 -5.39 -2.03 6.48
C HIS A 9 -6.73 -2.73 6.38
N THR A 10 -7.12 -3.07 5.15
CA THR A 10 -8.37 -3.81 4.92
C THR A 10 -8.21 -5.30 5.27
N LYS A 11 -9.33 -5.98 5.53
CA LYS A 11 -9.34 -7.44 5.71
C LYS A 11 -8.75 -8.17 4.49
N THR A 12 -9.06 -7.71 3.28
CA THR A 12 -8.52 -8.27 2.03
C THR A 12 -7.01 -8.16 1.96
N PHE A 13 -6.45 -7.00 2.33
CA PHE A 13 -4.99 -6.83 2.39
C PHE A 13 -4.33 -7.88 3.30
N TYR A 14 -4.86 -8.10 4.51
CA TYR A 14 -4.32 -9.11 5.43
C TYR A 14 -4.38 -10.53 4.84
N GLN A 15 -5.51 -10.89 4.24
CA GLN A 15 -5.70 -12.21 3.63
C GLN A 15 -4.74 -12.45 2.47
N GLU A 16 -4.54 -11.45 1.61
CA GLU A 16 -3.62 -11.54 0.48
C GLU A 16 -2.16 -11.57 0.95
N LEU A 17 -1.79 -10.71 1.90
CA LEU A 17 -0.46 -10.65 2.51
C LEU A 17 -0.06 -12.00 3.12
N ALA A 18 -0.98 -12.64 3.84
CA ALA A 18 -0.80 -13.95 4.47
C ALA A 18 -0.60 -15.12 3.47
N ARG A 19 -0.86 -14.91 2.18
CA ARG A 19 -0.62 -15.90 1.11
C ARG A 19 0.68 -15.66 0.34
N LEU A 20 1.36 -14.55 0.58
CA LEU A 20 2.59 -14.21 -0.14
C LEU A 20 3.79 -15.03 0.34
N PRO A 21 4.78 -15.29 -0.53
CA PRO A 21 6.06 -15.87 -0.13
C PRO A 21 6.71 -15.06 0.99
N LYS A 22 7.31 -15.73 1.98
CA LYS A 22 7.87 -15.11 3.20
C LYS A 22 8.73 -13.88 2.90
N ARG A 23 9.68 -13.98 1.97
CA ARG A 23 10.57 -12.88 1.58
C ARG A 23 9.82 -11.64 1.07
N ILE A 24 8.71 -11.82 0.36
CA ILE A 24 7.89 -10.72 -0.16
C ILE A 24 7.02 -10.15 0.94
N ARG A 25 6.37 -11.03 1.72
CA ARG A 25 5.55 -10.64 2.87
C ARG A 25 6.30 -9.74 3.82
N THR A 26 7.49 -10.15 4.27
CA THR A 26 8.33 -9.36 5.19
C THR A 26 8.69 -7.98 4.64
N ARG A 27 8.90 -7.85 3.32
CA ARG A 27 9.17 -6.54 2.70
C ARG A 27 7.94 -5.65 2.68
N ILE A 28 6.76 -6.23 2.46
CA ILE A 28 5.49 -5.48 2.50
C ILE A 28 5.13 -5.11 3.94
N GLU A 29 5.35 -6.01 4.91
CA GLU A 29 5.15 -5.74 6.34
C GLU A 29 5.99 -4.56 6.83
N LYS A 30 7.28 -4.51 6.46
CA LYS A 30 8.16 -3.36 6.77
C LYS A 30 7.64 -2.02 6.24
N ILE A 31 6.91 -2.05 5.12
CA ILE A 31 6.31 -0.85 4.52
C ILE A 31 4.97 -0.54 5.19
N ALA A 32 4.12 -1.55 5.40
CA ALA A 32 2.75 -1.38 5.83
C ALA A 32 2.60 -1.12 7.34
N PHE A 33 3.57 -1.58 8.14
CA PHE A 33 3.55 -1.50 9.60
C PHE A 33 4.74 -0.73 10.18
N GLY A 34 5.61 -0.17 9.33
CA GLY A 34 6.74 0.65 9.78
C GLY A 34 6.37 2.13 9.91
N ASP A 35 7.02 2.83 10.83
CA ASP A 35 6.72 4.24 11.15
C ASP A 35 6.95 5.19 9.97
N GLU A 36 7.82 4.83 9.03
CA GLU A 36 8.12 5.69 7.88
C GLU A 36 6.89 5.97 7.01
N ILE A 37 5.92 5.05 6.95
CA ILE A 37 4.70 5.27 6.17
C ILE A 37 3.76 6.29 6.83
N SER A 38 3.76 6.40 8.16
CA SER A 38 2.96 7.42 8.85
C SER A 38 3.58 8.80 8.73
N LYS A 39 4.90 8.89 8.49
CA LYS A 39 5.60 10.17 8.28
C LYS A 39 5.48 10.65 6.83
N ASP A 40 5.68 9.76 5.86
CA ASP A 40 5.60 10.06 4.43
C ASP A 40 4.75 9.01 3.68
N PRO A 41 3.52 9.37 3.26
CA PRO A 41 2.63 8.46 2.52
C PRO A 41 3.16 8.08 1.14
N PHE A 42 4.15 8.80 0.60
CA PHE A 42 4.72 8.56 -0.72
C PHE A 42 6.08 7.85 -0.66
N LEU A 43 6.66 7.73 0.54
CA LEU A 43 7.91 7.03 0.84
C LEU A 43 9.05 7.40 -0.11
N GLY A 44 9.34 8.69 -0.27
CA GLY A 44 10.36 9.20 -1.19
C GLY A 44 10.03 8.92 -2.66
N GLY A 45 8.73 8.88 -2.99
CA GLY A 45 8.24 8.61 -4.34
C GLY A 45 8.22 7.12 -4.72
N ARG A 46 8.42 6.18 -3.79
CA ARG A 46 8.27 4.74 -4.04
C ARG A 46 6.80 4.33 -4.24
N ILE A 47 5.87 5.11 -3.71
CA ILE A 47 4.43 4.95 -3.93
C ILE A 47 4.00 5.87 -5.07
N LYS A 48 3.47 5.30 -6.14
CA LYS A 48 3.11 6.01 -7.38
C LYS A 48 1.61 6.03 -7.59
N LYS A 49 1.06 7.18 -7.96
CA LYS A 49 -0.35 7.35 -8.33
C LYS A 49 -0.69 6.46 -9.52
N LEU A 50 -1.90 5.90 -9.52
CA LEU A 50 -2.45 5.22 -10.69
C LEU A 50 -2.97 6.26 -11.69
N GLN A 51 -2.69 6.04 -12.96
CA GLN A 51 -3.25 6.87 -14.03
C GLN A 51 -4.76 6.66 -14.09
N GLY A 52 -5.52 7.75 -14.28
CA GLY A 52 -6.98 7.71 -14.37
C GLY A 52 -7.72 7.62 -13.03
N TYR A 53 -7.03 7.70 -11.89
CA TYR A 53 -7.66 7.64 -10.57
C TYR A 53 -7.10 8.69 -9.62
N ASP A 54 -7.95 9.29 -8.80
CA ASP A 54 -7.56 10.45 -7.97
C ASP A 54 -6.78 10.08 -6.72
N ASN A 55 -7.23 9.06 -6.00
CA ASN A 55 -6.72 8.72 -4.67
C ASN A 55 -6.12 7.32 -4.59
N PHE A 56 -5.87 6.68 -5.74
CA PHE A 56 -5.33 5.33 -5.80
C PHE A 56 -3.87 5.29 -6.21
N TYR A 57 -3.09 4.50 -5.49
CA TYR A 57 -1.65 4.42 -5.60
C TYR A 57 -1.18 2.96 -5.58
N LYS A 58 0.06 2.74 -6.02
CA LYS A 58 0.72 1.44 -5.95
C LYS A 58 2.15 1.56 -5.43
N CYS A 59 2.56 0.58 -4.65
CA CYS A 59 3.97 0.32 -4.34
C CYS A 59 4.44 -0.94 -5.07
N ARG A 60 5.64 -0.91 -5.67
CA ARG A 60 6.24 -2.09 -6.33
C ARG A 60 7.16 -2.83 -5.37
N VAL A 61 6.90 -4.12 -5.17
CA VAL A 61 7.76 -5.02 -4.38
C VAL A 61 8.12 -6.24 -5.22
N GLY A 62 9.20 -6.13 -6.00
CA GLY A 62 9.60 -7.17 -6.96
C GLY A 62 8.50 -7.40 -8.01
N ASN A 63 8.00 -8.63 -8.08
CA ASN A 63 6.88 -9.02 -8.95
C ASN A 63 5.49 -8.78 -8.31
N TYR A 64 5.42 -8.22 -7.11
CA TYR A 64 4.18 -7.95 -6.40
C TYR A 64 3.91 -6.46 -6.36
N ARG A 65 2.64 -6.10 -6.19
CA ARG A 65 2.19 -4.72 -6.02
C ARG A 65 1.28 -4.63 -4.83
N VAL A 66 1.47 -3.56 -4.08
CA VAL A 66 0.59 -3.17 -2.99
C VAL A 66 -0.30 -2.05 -3.50
N GLY A 67 -1.61 -2.23 -3.42
CA GLY A 67 -2.59 -1.21 -3.79
C GLY A 67 -2.98 -0.39 -2.57
N LEU A 68 -2.92 0.93 -2.69
CA LEU A 68 -3.22 1.87 -1.61
C LEU A 68 -4.28 2.88 -2.04
N PHE A 69 -5.11 3.28 -1.08
CA PHE A 69 -5.93 4.48 -1.17
C PHE A 69 -5.34 5.53 -0.23
N ILE A 70 -5.13 6.75 -0.71
CA ILE A 70 -4.56 7.84 0.09
C ILE A 70 -5.53 9.02 0.05
N ASN A 71 -6.16 9.31 1.18
CA ASN A 71 -6.99 10.50 1.37
C ASN A 71 -6.12 11.61 1.97
N GLN A 72 -5.77 12.59 1.14
CA GLN A 72 -4.90 13.69 1.56
C GLN A 72 -5.60 14.68 2.52
N ASN A 73 -6.91 14.88 2.35
CA ASN A 73 -7.69 15.78 3.20
C ASN A 73 -7.79 15.26 4.64
N GLU A 74 -8.02 13.95 4.78
CA GLU A 74 -8.12 13.29 6.09
C GLU A 74 -6.78 12.76 6.62
N ARG A 75 -5.72 12.86 5.81
CA ARG A 75 -4.40 12.28 6.10
C ARG A 75 -4.46 10.79 6.43
N VAL A 76 -5.21 10.03 5.65
CA VAL A 76 -5.39 8.58 5.81
C VAL A 76 -4.71 7.83 4.67
N ILE A 77 -3.95 6.80 5.03
CA ILE A 77 -3.36 5.82 4.10
C ILE A 77 -4.04 4.48 4.37
N GLU A 78 -4.67 3.89 3.36
CA GLU A 78 -5.29 2.58 3.48
C GLU A 78 -4.60 1.57 2.55
N PHE A 79 -4.03 0.53 3.15
CA PHE A 79 -3.53 -0.64 2.45
C PHE A 79 -4.70 -1.54 2.08
N ARG A 80 -4.99 -1.61 0.78
CA ARG A 80 -6.16 -2.34 0.25
C ARG A 80 -5.79 -3.70 -0.31
N ARG A 81 -4.67 -3.80 -1.04
CA ARG A 81 -4.29 -5.01 -1.79
C ARG A 81 -2.82 -5.36 -1.65
N ALA A 82 -2.49 -6.65 -1.72
CA ALA A 82 -1.12 -7.17 -1.76
C ALA A 82 -1.01 -8.37 -2.70
N VAL A 83 -0.89 -8.12 -4.01
CA VAL A 83 -1.06 -9.17 -5.05
C VAL A 83 0.11 -9.25 -6.01
N HIS A 84 0.24 -10.40 -6.69
CA HIS A 84 1.18 -10.55 -7.79
C HIS A 84 0.82 -9.63 -8.96
N ARG A 85 1.81 -9.22 -9.77
CA ARG A 85 1.63 -8.28 -10.89
C ARG A 85 0.55 -8.63 -11.88
N ARG A 86 0.33 -9.91 -12.09
CA ARG A 86 -0.64 -10.44 -13.05
C ARG A 86 -2.08 -10.25 -12.57
N GLU A 87 -2.29 -10.12 -11.26
CA GLU A 87 -3.62 -10.03 -10.68
C GLU A 87 -4.09 -8.59 -10.45
N ILE A 88 -3.16 -7.64 -10.27
CA ILE A 88 -3.54 -6.28 -9.89
C ILE A 88 -4.44 -5.61 -10.94
N TYR A 89 -4.22 -5.89 -12.23
CA TYR A 89 -4.97 -5.24 -13.32
C TYR A 89 -6.42 -5.72 -13.42
N ARG A 90 -6.74 -6.87 -12.83
CA ARG A 90 -8.12 -7.39 -12.77
C ARG A 90 -8.84 -6.99 -11.49
N ARG A 91 -8.10 -6.50 -10.51
CA ARG A 91 -8.57 -6.45 -9.13
C ARG A 91 -8.36 -5.08 -8.47
N PHE A 92 -7.71 -4.12 -9.12
CA PHE A 92 -7.42 -2.82 -8.51
C PHE A 92 -7.42 -1.69 -9.55
N PRO A 93 -7.99 -0.50 -9.28
CA PRO A 93 -8.57 -0.06 -7.99
C PRO A 93 -9.68 -0.93 -7.44
#